data_AF-A0A2U1Q190-F1
#
_entry.id   AF-A0A2U1Q190-F1
#
_cell.length_a   1.000
_cell.length_b   1.000
_cell.length_c   1.000
_cell.angle_alpha   90.00
_cell.angle_beta   90.00
_cell.angle_gamma   90.00
#
_symmetry.space_group_name_H-M   'P 1'
#
loop_
_entity.id
_entity.type
_entity.pdbx_description
1 polymer ?
#
loop_
_entity_poly.entity_id
_entity_poly.type
_entity_poly.pdbx_seq_one_letter_code
_entity_poly.pdbx_strand_id
1 'polypeptide(L)'
;MPRKFSKCLKIAHQIGDRRVEKVLCTIFEREKRAYEDAEKIYNEMLEEVEARREYRHGIILELMKLESDYVLDECLAVLRAAEQEDFAEMSRLIQMSHGAVLRAGEKGRMVNKLRKLK
;
A
#
# COMPACT_ATOMS: atom_id res chain seq x y z
N MET A 1 -13.05 -35.90 -20.66
CA MET A 1 -12.08 -34.77 -20.68
C MET A 1 -12.63 -33.62 -19.85
N PRO A 2 -12.06 -33.30 -18.67
CA PRO A 2 -12.61 -32.26 -17.80
C PRO A 2 -12.40 -30.88 -18.43
N ARG A 3 -13.47 -30.07 -18.49
CA ARG A 3 -13.48 -28.71 -19.06
C ARG A 3 -12.53 -27.80 -18.27
N LYS A 4 -11.24 -27.77 -18.62
CA LYS A 4 -10.18 -26.95 -18.00
C LYS A 4 -10.44 -25.43 -18.01
N PHE A 5 -11.53 -24.99 -18.64
CA PHE A 5 -11.91 -23.59 -18.78
C PHE A 5 -13.33 -23.29 -18.30
N SER A 6 -13.86 -24.05 -17.32
CA SER A 6 -15.22 -23.80 -16.78
C SER A 6 -15.38 -22.37 -16.24
N LYS A 7 -14.32 -21.77 -15.68
CA LYS A 7 -14.29 -20.35 -15.25
C LYS A 7 -14.32 -19.39 -16.44
N CYS A 8 -13.52 -19.62 -17.48
CA CYS A 8 -13.49 -18.78 -18.68
C CYS A 8 -14.80 -18.88 -19.48
N LEU A 9 -15.43 -20.05 -19.55
CA LEU A 9 -16.74 -20.25 -20.16
C LEU A 9 -17.84 -19.48 -19.41
N LYS A 10 -17.80 -19.42 -18.07
CA LYS A 10 -18.72 -18.59 -17.28
C LYS A 10 -18.51 -17.09 -17.54
N ILE A 11 -17.26 -16.65 -17.69
CA ILE A 11 -16.94 -15.26 -18.06
C ILE A 11 -17.45 -14.94 -19.47
N ALA A 12 -17.21 -15.83 -20.44
CA ALA A 12 -17.68 -15.69 -21.81
C ALA A 12 -19.22 -15.66 -21.89
N HIS A 13 -19.91 -16.51 -21.12
CA HIS A 13 -21.38 -16.53 -21.06
C HIS A 13 -21.94 -15.27 -20.37
N GLN A 14 -21.24 -14.74 -19.34
CA GLN A 14 -21.59 -13.46 -18.73
C GLN A 14 -21.36 -12.27 -19.65
N ILE A 15 -20.37 -12.32 -20.56
CA ILE A 15 -20.16 -11.34 -21.64
C ILE A 15 -21.27 -11.45 -22.70
N GLY A 16 -21.77 -12.66 -22.98
CA GLY A 16 -22.89 -12.89 -23.87
C GLY A 16 -24.20 -12.25 -23.40
N ASP A 17 -24.47 -12.29 -22.09
CA ASP A 17 -25.71 -11.73 -21.48
C ASP A 17 -25.56 -10.30 -20.92
N ARG A 18 -24.34 -9.84 -20.62
CA ARG A 18 -24.05 -8.46 -20.18
C ARG A 18 -23.13 -7.81 -21.19
N ARG A 19 -23.55 -6.66 -21.75
CA ARG A 19 -22.68 -5.82 -22.59
C ARG A 19 -21.29 -5.69 -21.93
N VAL A 20 -20.22 -5.94 -22.71
CA VAL A 20 -18.80 -5.97 -22.27
C VAL A 20 -18.46 -4.79 -21.34
N GLU A 21 -19.03 -3.61 -21.61
CA GLU A 21 -18.78 -2.41 -20.78
C GLU A 21 -19.22 -2.60 -19.32
N LYS A 22 -20.32 -3.31 -19.05
CA LYS A 22 -20.78 -3.58 -17.69
C LYS A 22 -19.80 -4.47 -16.93
N VAL A 23 -19.25 -5.50 -17.58
CA VAL A 23 -18.28 -6.41 -16.98
C VAL A 23 -16.98 -5.67 -16.65
N LEU A 24 -16.47 -4.88 -17.60
CA LEU A 24 -15.28 -4.05 -17.39
C LEU A 24 -15.48 -3.01 -16.29
N CYS A 25 -16.67 -2.38 -16.24
CA CYS A 25 -17.00 -1.41 -15.20
C CYS A 25 -16.95 -2.03 -13.81
N THR A 26 -17.53 -3.22 -13.62
CA THR A 26 -17.49 -3.93 -12.33
C THR A 26 -16.06 -4.31 -11.93
N ILE A 27 -15.23 -4.75 -12.87
CA ILE A 27 -13.82 -5.09 -12.58
C ILE A 27 -13.06 -3.84 -12.13
N PHE A 28 -13.15 -2.74 -12.89
CA PHE A 28 -12.43 -1.52 -12.56
C PHE A 28 -12.94 -0.87 -11.28
N GLU A 29 -14.24 -0.93 -10.97
CA GLU A 29 -14.77 -0.46 -9.69
C GLU A 29 -14.22 -1.25 -8.51
N ARG A 30 -14.08 -2.58 -8.65
CA ARG A 30 -13.50 -3.42 -7.61
C ARG A 30 -12.01 -3.14 -7.43
N GLU A 31 -11.26 -3.03 -8.52
CA GLU A 31 -9.83 -2.72 -8.47
C GLU A 31 -9.59 -1.32 -7.87
N LYS A 32 -10.40 -0.32 -8.25
CA LYS A 32 -10.35 1.02 -7.67
C LYS A 32 -10.46 0.96 -6.14
N ARG A 33 -11.49 0.29 -5.62
CA ARG A 33 -11.70 0.15 -4.17
C ARG A 33 -10.53 -0.55 -3.50
N ALA A 34 -10.02 -1.64 -4.09
CA ALA A 34 -8.87 -2.34 -3.53
C ALA A 34 -7.62 -1.45 -3.43
N TYR A 35 -7.40 -0.54 -4.39
CA TYR A 35 -6.31 0.43 -4.32
C TYR A 35 -6.58 1.53 -3.29
N GLU A 36 -7.82 1.99 -3.14
CA GLU A 36 -8.21 2.95 -2.09
C GLU A 36 -8.04 2.35 -0.69
N ASP A 37 -8.45 1.09 -0.50
CA ASP A 37 -8.27 0.36 0.76
C ASP A 37 -6.77 0.14 1.07
N ALA A 38 -5.96 -0.20 0.05
CA ALA A 38 -4.52 -0.37 0.22
C ALA A 38 -3.83 0.95 0.61
N GLU A 39 -4.22 2.06 -0.01
CA GLU A 39 -3.72 3.40 0.33
C GLU A 39 -3.97 3.74 1.80
N LYS A 40 -5.19 3.50 2.28
CA LYS A 40 -5.57 3.67 3.68
C LYS A 40 -4.69 2.83 4.62
N ILE A 41 -4.48 1.55 4.29
CA ILE A 41 -3.62 0.66 5.07
C ILE A 41 -2.17 1.15 5.10
N TYR A 42 -1.63 1.61 3.97
CA TYR A 42 -0.26 2.12 3.94
C TYR A 42 -0.09 3.38 4.79
N ASN A 43 -1.10 4.26 4.82
CA ASN A 43 -1.07 5.45 5.67
C ASN A 43 -1.19 5.08 7.16
N GLU A 44 -2.06 4.13 7.53
CA GLU A 44 -2.14 3.62 8.91
C GLU A 44 -0.79 3.01 9.35
N MET A 45 -0.15 2.22 8.47
CA MET A 45 1.19 1.69 8.75
C MET A 45 2.26 2.79 8.86
N LEU A 46 2.13 3.87 8.09
CA LEU A 46 3.07 4.99 8.13
C LEU A 46 3.03 5.69 9.50
N GLU A 47 1.83 5.93 10.03
CA GLU A 47 1.63 6.53 11.36
C GLU A 47 2.28 5.68 12.47
N GLU A 48 2.12 4.35 12.41
CA GLU A 48 2.75 3.43 13.37
C GLU A 48 4.29 3.44 13.30
N VAL A 49 4.86 3.48 12.09
CA VAL A 49 6.31 3.57 11.91
C VAL A 49 6.84 4.93 12.36
N GLU A 50 6.10 6.01 12.11
CA GLU A 50 6.45 7.34 12.61
C GLU A 50 6.48 7.39 14.14
N ALA A 51 5.45 6.87 14.81
CA ALA A 51 5.41 6.77 16.26
C ALA A 51 6.56 5.93 16.84
N ARG A 52 6.86 4.78 16.21
CA ARG A 52 8.01 3.94 16.58
C ARG A 52 9.33 4.69 16.44
N ARG A 53 9.50 5.43 15.34
CA ARG A 53 10.69 6.24 15.07
C ARG A 53 10.85 7.35 16.10
N GLU A 54 9.79 8.09 16.40
CA GLU A 54 9.80 9.17 17.40
C GLU A 54 10.15 8.65 18.78
N TYR A 55 9.55 7.55 19.20
CA TYR A 55 9.85 6.91 20.48
C TYR A 55 11.34 6.51 20.57
N ARG A 56 11.87 5.85 19.53
CA ARG A 56 13.28 5.47 19.49
C ARG A 56 14.20 6.69 19.49
N HIS A 57 13.86 7.72 18.74
CA HIS A 57 14.63 8.97 18.68
C HIS A 57 14.71 9.63 20.06
N GLY A 58 13.60 9.68 20.79
CA GLY A 58 13.56 10.17 22.17
C GLY A 58 14.52 9.41 23.08
N ILE A 59 14.52 8.08 23.02
CA ILE A 59 15.46 7.24 23.79
C ILE A 59 16.92 7.56 23.42
N ILE A 60 17.24 7.65 22.13
CA ILE A 60 18.59 7.98 21.66
C ILE A 60 19.06 9.31 22.26
N LEU A 61 18.21 10.34 22.23
CA LEU A 61 18.54 11.66 22.78
C LEU A 61 18.79 11.63 24.29
N GLU A 62 18.03 10.84 25.05
CA GLU A 62 18.26 10.69 26.49
C GLU A 62 19.55 9.93 26.79
N LEU A 63 19.83 8.85 26.06
CA LEU A 63 21.07 8.06 26.22
C LEU A 63 22.32 8.88 25.88
N MET A 64 22.24 9.77 24.89
CA MET A 64 23.35 10.66 24.51
C MET A 64 23.74 11.67 25.60
N LYS A 65 22.95 11.85 26.66
CA LYS A 65 23.27 12.73 27.79
C LYS A 65 24.15 12.05 28.85
N LEU A 66 24.25 10.73 28.81
CA LEU A 66 25.03 9.95 29.76
C LEU A 66 26.53 10.02 29.42
N GLU A 67 27.39 9.77 30.41
CA GLU A 67 28.81 9.57 30.17
C GLU A 67 28.99 8.33 29.28
N SER A 68 29.70 8.50 28.17
CA SER A 68 29.86 7.46 27.16
C SER A 68 30.90 6.43 27.60
N ASP A 69 30.54 5.17 27.45
CA ASP A 69 31.45 4.03 27.47
C ASP A 69 31.27 3.21 26.18
N TYR A 70 32.16 2.24 25.98
CA TYR A 70 32.15 1.39 24.80
C TYR A 70 30.82 0.65 24.58
N VAL A 71 30.18 0.19 25.65
CA VAL A 71 28.92 -0.58 25.57
C VAL A 71 27.77 0.34 25.18
N LEU A 72 27.72 1.54 25.76
CA LEU A 72 26.73 2.55 25.41
C LEU A 72 26.87 3.00 23.96
N ASP A 73 28.10 3.20 23.48
CA ASP A 73 28.35 3.58 22.08
C ASP A 73 27.90 2.50 21.09
N GLU A 74 28.17 1.21 21.37
CA GLU A 74 27.67 0.10 20.56
C GLU A 74 26.12 0.05 20.55
N CYS A 75 25.49 0.22 21.71
CA CYS A 75 24.02 0.25 21.81
C CYS A 75 23.43 1.42 21.00
N LEU A 76 24.04 2.61 21.10
CA LEU A 76 23.63 3.80 20.33
C LEU A 76 23.78 3.57 18.82
N ALA A 77 24.84 2.89 18.39
CA ALA A 77 25.03 2.56 16.98
C ALA A 77 23.90 1.66 16.45
N VAL A 78 23.51 0.63 17.22
CA VAL A 78 22.39 -0.26 16.87
C VAL A 78 21.07 0.51 16.82
N LEU A 79 20.79 1.36 17.80
CA LEU A 79 19.56 2.16 17.83
C LEU A 79 19.46 3.13 16.66
N ARG A 80 20.57 3.80 16.30
CA ARG A 80 20.61 4.70 15.13
C ARG A 80 20.44 3.96 13.82
N ALA A 81 21.02 2.76 13.69
CA ALA A 81 20.81 1.91 12.52
C ALA A 81 19.31 1.52 12.39
N ALA A 82 18.67 1.12 13.49
CA ALA A 82 17.24 0.81 13.49
C ALA A 82 16.37 2.04 13.20
N GLU A 83 16.75 3.23 13.68
CA GLU A 83 16.06 4.49 13.31
C GLU A 83 16.18 4.78 11.81
N GLN A 84 17.33 4.52 11.21
CA GLN A 84 17.54 4.68 9.78
C GLN A 84 16.69 3.69 8.96
N GLU A 85 16.51 2.46 9.45
CA GLU A 85 15.61 1.48 8.84
C GLU A 85 14.15 1.92 8.88
N ASP A 86 13.71 2.55 9.98
CA ASP A 86 12.37 3.15 10.07
C ASP A 86 12.15 4.23 9.00
N PHE A 87 13.12 5.14 8.81
CA PHE A 87 13.03 6.13 7.73
C PHE A 87 12.93 5.50 6.34
N ALA A 88 13.66 4.41 6.11
CA ALA A 88 13.58 3.67 4.85
C ALA A 88 12.21 2.99 4.68
N GLU A 89 11.63 2.46 5.74
CA GLU A 89 10.27 1.90 5.74
C GLU A 89 9.21 2.98 5.46
N MET A 90 9.26 4.12 6.15
CA MET A 90 8.37 5.27 5.89
C MET A 90 8.43 5.68 4.42
N SER A 91 9.64 5.81 3.86
CA SER A 91 9.84 6.17 2.46
C SER A 91 9.17 5.17 1.50
N ARG A 92 9.29 3.87 1.79
CA ARG A 92 8.62 2.81 1.01
C ARG A 92 7.10 2.91 1.11
N LEU A 93 6.56 3.11 2.32
CA LEU A 93 5.12 3.23 2.53
C LEU A 93 4.53 4.43 1.79
N ILE A 94 5.21 5.58 1.80
CA ILE A 94 4.81 6.78 1.04
C ILE A 94 4.77 6.48 -0.46
N GLN A 95 5.80 5.81 -1.00
CA GLN A 95 5.83 5.42 -2.42
C GLN A 95 4.70 4.45 -2.77
N MET A 96 4.41 3.49 -1.89
CA MET A 96 3.35 2.51 -2.08
C MET A 96 1.96 3.16 -2.03
N SER A 97 1.72 4.05 -1.06
CA SER A 97 0.52 4.88 -0.93
C SER A 97 0.29 5.71 -2.19
N HIS A 98 1.31 6.45 -2.63
CA HIS A 98 1.23 7.23 -3.88
C HIS A 98 0.91 6.35 -5.10
N GLY A 99 1.57 5.19 -5.22
CA GLY A 99 1.29 4.23 -6.30
C GLY A 99 -0.13 3.66 -6.25
N ALA A 100 -0.71 3.48 -5.06
CA ALA A 100 -2.10 3.05 -4.90
C ALA A 100 -3.08 4.13 -5.38
N VAL A 101 -2.88 5.39 -4.99
CA VAL A 101 -3.68 6.54 -5.46
C VAL A 101 -3.69 6.63 -6.98
N LEU A 102 -2.52 6.54 -7.62
CA LEU A 102 -2.42 6.64 -9.08
C LEU A 102 -3.24 5.54 -9.79
N ARG A 103 -3.10 4.30 -9.33
CA ARG A 103 -3.85 3.16 -9.88
C ARG A 103 -5.35 3.30 -9.63
N ALA A 104 -5.77 3.71 -8.44
CA ALA A 104 -7.18 3.99 -8.15
C ALA A 104 -7.74 5.06 -9.11
N GLY A 105 -6.98 6.13 -9.34
CA GLY A 105 -7.31 7.20 -10.28
C GLY A 105 -7.46 6.69 -11.72
N GLU A 106 -6.55 5.84 -12.19
CA GLU A 106 -6.64 5.19 -13.51
C GLU A 106 -7.93 4.38 -13.67
N LYS A 107 -8.24 3.53 -12.69
CA LYS A 107 -9.47 2.72 -12.72
C LYS A 107 -10.71 3.59 -12.67
N GLY A 108 -10.71 4.64 -11.85
CA GLY A 108 -11.80 5.64 -11.80
C GLY A 108 -12.03 6.34 -13.14
N ARG A 109 -10.96 6.73 -13.85
CA ARG A 109 -11.08 7.31 -15.20
C ARG A 109 -11.71 6.34 -16.19
N MET A 110 -11.35 5.05 -16.13
CA MET A 110 -11.93 4.03 -17.02
C MET A 110 -13.41 3.78 -16.71
N VAL A 111 -13.79 3.69 -15.44
CA VAL A 111 -15.20 3.60 -15.01
C VAL A 111 -16.01 4.77 -15.57
N ASN A 112 -15.50 5.99 -15.45
CA ASN A 112 -16.16 7.19 -15.96
C ASN A 112 -16.34 7.16 -17.49
N LYS A 113 -15.35 6.66 -18.23
CA LYS A 113 -15.46 6.48 -19.69
C LYS A 113 -16.54 5.45 -20.04
N LEU A 114 -16.54 4.29 -19.39
CA LEU A 114 -17.50 3.20 -19.67
C LEU A 114 -18.95 3.62 -19.35
N ARG A 115 -19.16 4.40 -18.29
CA ARG A 115 -20.49 4.91 -17.94
C ARG A 115 -21.05 5.91 -18.96
N LYS A 116 -20.20 6.63 -19.70
CA LYS A 116 -20.59 7.57 -20.76
C LYS A 116 -20.91 6.90 -22.10
N LEU A 117 -20.49 5.65 -22.30
CA LEU A 117 -20.79 4.84 -23.48
C LEU A 117 -22.14 4.10 -23.39
N LYS A 118 -22.82 4.26 -22.25
CA LYS A 118 -24.09 3.62 -21.94
C LYS A 118 -25.25 4.50 -22.39
#